data_AF-A0AA92V4L4-F1
#
_entry.id   AF-A0AA92V4L4-F1
#
_cell.length_a   1.000
_cell.length_b   1.000
_cell.length_c   1.000
_cell.angle_alpha   90.00
_cell.angle_beta   90.00
_cell.angle_gamma   90.00
#
_symmetry.space_group_name_H-M   'P 1'
#
loop_
_entity.id
_entity.type
_entity.pdbx_description
1 polymer ?
#
loop_
_entity_poly.entity_id
_entity_poly.type
_entity_poly.pdbx_seq_one_letter_code
_entity_poly.pdbx_strand_id
1 'polypeptide(L)'
;GAHARHYNAHSIGICYEGGLDKNGKPADTRTPAQNQSLYSLLESLCLSYPDAEILGHRDLPNVHKDCPSFDVKRWLKLVDFHI
;
A
#
# COMPACT_ATOMS: atom_id res chain seq x y z
N GLY A 1 9.85 -9.37 7.67
CA GLY A 1 8.72 -10.07 7.01
C GLY A 1 9.21 -10.83 5.79
N ALA A 2 8.30 -11.45 5.03
CA ALA A 2 8.58 -12.06 3.73
C ALA A 2 7.57 -11.55 2.68
N HIS A 3 7.56 -10.22 2.47
CA HIS A 3 6.54 -9.50 1.71
C HIS A 3 7.05 -8.88 0.41
N ALA A 4 8.29 -8.39 0.36
CA ALA A 4 8.90 -7.77 -0.81
C ALA A 4 10.37 -8.21 -0.95
N ARG A 5 10.67 -8.95 -2.02
CA ARG A 5 12.01 -9.51 -2.27
C ARG A 5 13.05 -8.37 -2.29
N HIS A 6 14.16 -8.53 -1.56
CA HIS A 6 15.22 -7.54 -1.34
C HIS A 6 14.89 -6.35 -0.43
N TYR A 7 13.61 -6.15 -0.04
CA TYR A 7 13.19 -5.03 0.83
C TYR A 7 12.71 -5.49 2.22
N ASN A 8 12.57 -6.79 2.44
CA ASN A 8 12.03 -7.41 3.66
C ASN A 8 12.64 -6.97 4.99
N ALA A 9 13.94 -6.63 5.00
CA ALA A 9 14.69 -6.28 6.21
C ALA A 9 14.55 -4.80 6.62
N HIS A 10 14.13 -3.94 5.69
CA HIS A 10 14.14 -2.48 5.85
C HIS A 10 12.80 -1.85 5.45
N SER A 11 11.72 -2.62 5.46
CA SER A 11 10.37 -2.12 5.14
C SER A 11 9.30 -2.82 5.96
N ILE A 12 8.19 -2.12 6.16
CA ILE A 12 6.97 -2.64 6.74
C ILE A 12 6.03 -3.01 5.59
N GLY A 13 5.60 -4.27 5.54
CA GLY A 13 4.61 -4.74 4.58
C GLY A 13 3.21 -4.59 5.15
N ILE A 14 2.33 -3.84 4.47
CA ILE A 14 0.91 -3.71 4.80
C ILE A 14 0.10 -4.40 3.71
N CYS A 15 -0.81 -5.30 4.11
CA CYS A 15 -1.72 -5.99 3.21
C CYS A 15 -3.16 -5.57 3.53
N TYR A 16 -3.95 -5.29 2.50
CA TYR A 16 -5.41 -5.28 2.64
C TYR A 16 -5.96 -6.55 2.00
N GLU A 17 -7.06 -7.06 2.55
CA GLU A 17 -7.74 -8.23 2.00
C GLU A 17 -8.54 -7.86 0.75
N GLY A 18 -8.27 -8.56 -0.35
CA GLY A 18 -8.88 -8.32 -1.67
C GLY A 18 -7.86 -8.16 -2.79
N GLY A 19 -8.18 -7.33 -3.78
CA GLY A 19 -7.29 -6.96 -4.88
C GLY A 19 -7.60 -7.60 -6.22
N LEU A 20 -8.69 -8.37 -6.30
CA LEU A 20 -9.18 -9.03 -7.53
C LEU A 20 -10.69 -8.80 -7.70
N ASP A 21 -11.12 -8.56 -8.94
CA ASP A 21 -12.54 -8.50 -9.31
C ASP A 21 -13.18 -9.90 -9.36
N LYS A 22 -14.48 -9.97 -9.67
CA LYS A 22 -15.23 -11.24 -9.80
C LYS A 22 -14.70 -12.20 -10.86
N ASN A 23 -13.86 -11.72 -11.78
CA ASN A 23 -13.25 -12.52 -12.84
C ASN A 23 -11.78 -12.88 -12.51
N GLY A 24 -11.30 -12.54 -11.31
CA GLY A 24 -9.91 -12.77 -10.90
C GLY A 24 -8.91 -11.79 -11.50
N LYS A 25 -9.35 -10.63 -12.03
CA LYS A 25 -8.47 -9.59 -12.56
C LYS A 25 -8.10 -8.58 -11.47
N PRO A 26 -6.88 -8.03 -11.46
CA PRO A 26 -6.48 -6.99 -10.51
C PRO A 26 -7.46 -5.82 -10.50
N ALA A 27 -7.95 -5.46 -9.31
CA ALA A 27 -8.82 -4.31 -9.09
C ALA A 27 -8.67 -3.78 -7.67
N ASP A 28 -8.85 -2.47 -7.48
CA ASP A 28 -8.98 -1.89 -6.13
C ASP A 28 -10.32 -2.31 -5.55
N THR A 29 -10.30 -3.26 -4.62
CA THR A 29 -11.50 -3.76 -3.94
C THR A 29 -11.53 -3.37 -2.47
N ARG A 30 -10.75 -2.36 -2.07
CA ARG A 30 -10.74 -1.91 -0.68
C ARG A 30 -12.11 -1.39 -0.29
N THR A 31 -12.58 -1.85 0.86
CA THR A 31 -13.80 -1.31 1.47
C THR A 31 -13.54 0.08 2.08
N PRO A 32 -14.58 0.90 2.30
CA PRO A 32 -14.43 2.17 3.01
C PRO A 32 -13.77 2.01 4.39
N ALA A 33 -14.12 0.94 5.13
CA ALA A 33 -13.52 0.65 6.43
C ALA A 33 -12.03 0.30 6.33
N GLN A 34 -11.62 -0.46 5.32
CA GLN A 34 -10.20 -0.75 5.06
C GLN A 34 -9.45 0.52 4.66
N ASN A 35 -10.04 1.41 3.87
CA ASN A 35 -9.41 2.69 3.50
C ASN A 35 -9.18 3.58 4.73
N GLN A 36 -10.18 3.71 5.61
CA GLN A 36 -10.03 4.47 6.85
C GLN A 36 -8.96 3.86 7.78
N SER A 37 -8.97 2.54 7.91
CA SER A 37 -7.98 1.83 8.75
C SER A 37 -6.56 1.97 8.20
N LEU A 38 -6.41 1.88 6.87
CA LEU A 38 -5.13 2.07 6.20
C LEU A 38 -4.62 3.50 6.38
N TYR A 39 -5.47 4.51 6.22
CA TYR A 39 -5.11 5.92 6.45
C TYR A 39 -4.56 6.12 7.87
N SER A 40 -5.33 5.69 8.88
CA SER A 40 -4.98 5.86 10.30
C SER A 40 -3.68 5.11 10.66
N LEU A 41 -3.47 3.93 10.06
CA LEU A 41 -2.23 3.17 10.23
C LEU A 41 -1.03 3.90 9.63
N LEU A 42 -1.18 4.45 8.41
CA LEU A 42 -0.11 5.19 7.77
C LEU A 42 0.25 6.46 8.56
N GLU A 43 -0.74 7.16 9.14
CA GLU A 43 -0.48 8.28 10.06
C GLU A 43 0.43 7.90 11.22
N SER A 44 0.05 6.86 11.95
CA SER A 44 0.82 6.36 13.09
C SER A 44 2.24 5.93 12.69
N LEU A 45 2.38 5.28 11.53
CA LEU A 45 3.67 4.80 11.04
C LEU A 45 4.58 5.95 10.60
N CYS A 46 4.09 6.97 9.91
CA CYS A 46 4.93 8.10 9.53
C CYS A 46 5.36 8.95 10.73
N LEU A 47 4.55 9.04 11.79
CA LEU A 47 5.00 9.64 13.06
C LEU A 47 6.15 8.85 13.70
N SER A 48 6.12 7.52 13.59
CA SER A 48 7.16 6.64 14.14
C SER A 48 8.41 6.55 13.25
N TYR A 49 8.24 6.74 11.94
CA TYR A 49 9.26 6.58 10.89
C TYR A 49 9.17 7.75 9.89
N PRO A 50 9.57 8.97 10.28
CA PRO A 50 9.34 10.20 9.49
C PRO A 50 10.06 10.20 8.14
N ASP A 51 11.16 9.47 8.00
CA ASP A 51 11.93 9.39 6.75
C ASP A 51 11.46 8.25 5.82
N ALA A 52 10.42 7.49 6.21
CA ALA A 52 9.95 6.36 5.43
C ALA A 52 9.11 6.80 4.22
N GLU A 53 9.35 6.18 3.06
CA GLU A 53 8.55 6.39 1.85
C GLU A 53 7.36 5.41 1.81
N ILE A 54 6.17 5.92 1.47
CA ILE A 54 4.98 5.09 1.23
C ILE A 54 4.93 4.69 -0.25
N LEU A 55 5.05 3.39 -0.51
CA LEU A 55 5.09 2.81 -1.86
C LEU A 55 4.08 1.67 -2.00
N GLY A 56 3.54 1.51 -3.21
CA GLY A 56 2.93 0.25 -3.63
C GLY A 56 4.02 -0.79 -3.93
N HIS A 57 3.69 -2.09 -3.79
CA HIS A 57 4.65 -3.15 -4.10
C HIS A 57 5.16 -3.05 -5.56
N ARG A 58 4.27 -2.72 -6.51
CA ARG A 58 4.59 -2.47 -7.93
C ARG A 58 5.50 -1.25 -8.18
N ASP A 59 5.65 -0.36 -7.22
CA ASP A 59 6.49 0.83 -7.36
C ASP A 59 7.96 0.51 -7.05
N LEU A 60 8.25 -0.66 -6.48
CA LEU A 60 9.61 -1.10 -6.19
C LEU A 60 10.38 -1.47 -7.48
N PRO A 61 11.69 -1.18 -7.55
CA PRO A 61 12.53 -1.54 -8.67
C PRO A 61 12.41 -3.02 -9.08
N ASN A 62 12.26 -3.26 -10.37
CA ASN A 62 12.18 -4.60 -10.98
C ASN A 62 10.98 -5.45 -10.49
N VAL A 63 9.89 -4.82 -10.03
CA VAL A 63 8.64 -5.52 -9.69
C VAL A 63 7.63 -5.40 -10.83
N HIS A 64 7.25 -6.53 -11.41
CA HIS A 64 6.24 -6.64 -12.47
C HIS A 64 4.98 -7.32 -11.95
N LYS A 65 4.40 -6.75 -10.88
CA LYS A 65 3.16 -7.24 -10.26
C LYS A 65 2.13 -6.13 -10.24
N ASP A 66 0.85 -6.49 -10.21
CA ASP A 66 -0.22 -5.50 -10.08
C ASP A 66 -0.42 -5.02 -8.64
N CYS A 67 0.05 -5.78 -7.65
CA CYS A 67 -0.05 -5.45 -6.22
C CYS A 67 0.45 -4.01 -5.94
N PRO A 68 -0.35 -3.14 -5.29
CA PRO A 68 -1.53 -3.46 -4.48
C PRO A 68 -2.88 -3.39 -5.23
N SER A 69 -2.90 -3.50 -6.57
CA SER A 69 -4.07 -3.39 -7.44
C SER A 69 -4.70 -1.98 -7.46
N PHE A 70 -4.00 -0.97 -6.95
CA PHE A 70 -4.32 0.44 -7.08
C PHE A 70 -3.04 1.29 -7.14
N ASP A 71 -3.18 2.55 -7.55
CA ASP A 71 -2.08 3.52 -7.55
C ASP A 71 -1.98 4.22 -6.19
N VAL A 72 -0.94 3.86 -5.42
CA VAL A 72 -0.72 4.38 -4.07
C VAL A 72 -0.47 5.89 -4.08
N LYS A 73 0.38 6.39 -4.98
CA LYS A 73 0.73 7.81 -5.06
C LYS A 73 -0.47 8.66 -5.43
N ARG A 74 -1.31 8.18 -6.35
CA ARG A 74 -2.57 8.84 -6.69
C ARG A 74 -3.55 8.81 -5.52
N TRP A 75 -3.69 7.68 -4.83
CA TRP A 75 -4.60 7.56 -3.69
C TRP A 75 -4.23 8.49 -2.53
N LEU A 76 -2.94 8.58 -2.16
CA LEU A 76 -2.46 9.49 -1.12
C LEU A 76 -2.83 10.95 -1.41
N LYS A 77 -2.71 11.39 -2.68
CA LYS A 77 -3.15 12.73 -3.10
C LYS A 77 -4.66 12.91 -3.02
N LEU A 78 -5.44 11.88 -3.36
CA LEU A 78 -6.92 11.95 -3.35
C LEU A 78 -7.50 12.03 -1.94
N VAL A 79 -6.86 11.38 -0.98
CA VAL A 79 -7.28 11.41 0.43
C VAL A 79 -6.63 12.55 1.21
N ASP A 80 -5.95 13.46 0.52
CA ASP A 80 -5.25 14.61 1.09
C ASP A 80 -4.33 14.17 2.25
N PHE A 81 -3.54 13.12 2.01
CA PHE A 81 -2.64 12.56 3.00
C PHE A 81 -1.44 13.50 3.19
N HIS A 82 -1.37 14.13 4.36
CA HIS A 82 -0.29 15.04 4.76
C HIS A 82 0.29 14.58 6.09
N ILE A 83 1.62 14.43 6.14
CA ILE A 83 2.39 14.20 7.36
C ILE A 83 3.67 15.01 7.29
#